data_AF-A0A2G5KNX2-F1
#
_entry.id   AF-A0A2G5KNX2-F1
#
_cell.length_a   1.000
_cell.length_b   1.000
_cell.length_c   1.000
_cell.angle_alpha   90.00
_cell.angle_beta   90.00
_cell.angle_gamma   90.00
#
_symmetry.space_group_name_H-M   'P 1'
#
loop_
_entity.id
_entity.type
_entity.pdbx_description
1 polymer ?
#
loop_
_entity_poly.entity_id
_entity_poly.type
_entity_poly.pdbx_seq_one_letter_code
_entity_poly.pdbx_strand_id
1 'polypeptide(L)'
;MILSDKEYSKVKVTTITGRYITNEHIQEFLNGLPGYFKIQDIGLSIQKNTIQSITFGTGPKRILMWSQMHGNEATTTKAVLDFLNCIQLQIDGASRLLEVCTFKMIPILNPDGAKAYTRVNANGVDLNRDAQELSQPESQLLRKEYEQFAPHYCFNLHDQRTIFNVGDTKLPAAVSFLAPAFDVGRNISSSREISMLLIAAMNKTLQNIIPGQVGRYDDGFNPNCVGDAFQMSNTPTVLFEAGHFYNDYKREETRKYIFLALLTAVHVIAEDTFNSYTIADYNNIPDNNKFFCDILIKNAGTIDGTPSKTNTRYVLYKEVLENGNISFEPKLMTAEDSKDVRFGHVTKDCKMTEDLQWLADNGILRLIK
;
A
#
# COMPACT_ATOMS: atom_id res chain seq x y z
N MET A 1 21.39 0.12 6.15
CA MET A 1 21.88 -1.04 5.37
C MET A 1 20.67 -1.59 4.60
N ILE A 2 20.81 -2.06 3.35
CA ILE A 2 19.67 -2.65 2.62
C ILE A 2 19.81 -4.17 2.75
N LEU A 3 18.80 -4.85 3.30
CA LEU A 3 18.78 -6.31 3.35
C LEU A 3 18.82 -6.86 1.92
N SER A 4 19.75 -7.79 1.68
CA SER A 4 19.81 -8.54 0.42
C SER A 4 18.58 -9.42 0.25
N ASP A 5 18.30 -9.86 -0.98
CA ASP A 5 17.18 -10.77 -1.28
C ASP A 5 17.22 -12.05 -0.45
N LYS A 6 18.43 -12.56 -0.20
CA LYS A 6 18.68 -13.74 0.64
C LYS A 6 18.37 -13.50 2.11
N GLU A 7 18.52 -12.27 2.59
CA GLU A 7 18.16 -11.91 3.96
C GLU A 7 16.67 -11.66 4.06
N TYR A 8 16.07 -10.96 3.09
CA TYR A 8 14.63 -10.78 3.03
C TYR A 8 13.88 -12.12 2.96
N SER A 9 14.38 -13.12 2.24
CA SER A 9 13.73 -14.45 2.19
C SER A 9 13.63 -15.14 3.55
N LYS A 10 14.50 -14.78 4.52
CA LYS A 10 14.40 -15.30 5.91
C LYS A 10 13.36 -14.55 6.72
N VAL A 11 13.17 -13.26 6.42
CA VAL A 11 12.24 -12.35 7.10
C VAL A 11 10.82 -12.48 6.55
N LYS A 12 10.65 -12.90 5.30
CA LYS A 12 9.34 -13.07 4.68
C LYS A 12 8.52 -14.13 5.43
N VAL A 13 7.35 -13.75 5.94
CA VAL A 13 6.37 -14.70 6.50
C VAL A 13 5.69 -15.44 5.35
N THR A 14 6.18 -16.65 5.03
CA THR A 14 5.81 -17.40 3.82
C THR A 14 4.42 -18.03 3.86
N THR A 15 3.83 -18.20 5.05
CA THR A 15 2.48 -18.72 5.23
C THR A 15 1.39 -17.71 4.86
N ILE A 16 1.71 -16.43 4.82
CA ILE A 16 0.78 -15.33 4.49
C ILE A 16 1.12 -14.84 3.08
N THR A 17 0.25 -15.06 2.10
CA THR A 17 0.53 -14.78 0.69
C THR A 17 -0.73 -14.36 -0.08
N GLY A 18 -0.54 -13.69 -1.21
CA GLY A 18 -1.64 -13.29 -2.09
C GLY A 18 -2.32 -11.99 -1.66
N ARG A 19 -3.56 -11.80 -2.11
CA ARG A 19 -4.31 -10.55 -1.97
C ARG A 19 -5.37 -10.57 -0.87
N TYR A 20 -5.93 -11.74 -0.54
CA TYR A 20 -6.99 -11.87 0.46
C TYR A 20 -6.42 -12.28 1.81
N ILE A 21 -6.30 -11.32 2.73
CA ILE A 21 -5.79 -11.55 4.09
C ILE A 21 -6.82 -11.04 5.11
N THR A 22 -7.09 -11.84 6.13
CA THR A 22 -8.06 -11.57 7.20
C THR A 22 -7.43 -11.93 8.54
N ASN A 23 -8.12 -11.63 9.65
CA ASN A 23 -7.66 -12.01 10.99
C ASN A 23 -7.38 -13.51 11.11
N GLU A 24 -8.23 -14.36 10.52
CA GLU A 24 -8.07 -15.82 10.54
C GLU A 24 -6.72 -16.26 9.96
N HIS A 25 -6.29 -15.61 8.87
CA HIS A 25 -5.01 -15.93 8.23
C HIS A 25 -3.80 -15.55 9.09
N ILE A 26 -3.85 -14.40 9.77
CA ILE A 26 -2.67 -13.89 10.49
C ILE A 26 -2.55 -14.47 11.92
N GLN A 27 -3.62 -15.06 12.45
CA GLN A 27 -3.70 -15.48 13.85
C GLN A 27 -2.62 -16.49 14.25
N GLU A 28 -2.33 -17.47 13.39
CA GLU A 28 -1.28 -18.47 13.67
C GLU A 28 0.08 -17.81 13.84
N PHE A 29 0.45 -16.90 12.93
CA PHE A 29 1.68 -16.14 13.01
C PHE A 29 1.72 -15.29 14.29
N LEU A 30 0.63 -14.57 14.60
CA LEU A 30 0.53 -13.74 15.79
C LEU A 30 0.66 -14.55 17.09
N ASN A 31 0.03 -15.72 17.18
CA ASN A 31 0.13 -16.61 18.33
C ASN A 31 1.54 -17.19 18.52
N GLY A 32 2.31 -17.30 17.43
CA GLY A 32 3.70 -17.75 17.45
C GLY A 32 4.70 -16.68 17.86
N LEU A 33 4.29 -15.40 17.96
CA LEU A 33 5.20 -14.32 18.33
C LEU A 33 5.68 -14.45 19.80
N PRO A 34 6.94 -14.11 20.08
CA PRO A 34 7.45 -14.04 21.45
C PRO A 34 6.64 -13.13 22.37
N GLY A 35 6.57 -13.46 23.66
CA GLY A 35 5.73 -12.74 24.64
C GLY A 35 6.09 -11.27 24.93
N TYR A 36 7.18 -10.74 24.35
CA TYR A 36 7.46 -9.30 24.38
C TYR A 36 6.66 -8.51 23.34
N PHE A 37 6.09 -9.16 22.33
CA PHE A 37 5.05 -8.59 21.49
C PHE A 37 3.73 -8.62 22.27
N LYS A 38 3.29 -7.46 22.78
CA LYS A 38 2.05 -7.34 23.54
C LYS A 38 0.88 -7.22 22.58
N ILE A 39 0.26 -8.34 22.26
CA ILE A 39 -0.95 -8.42 21.45
C ILE A 39 -2.16 -8.14 22.35
N GLN A 40 -3.01 -7.21 21.94
CA GLN A 40 -4.20 -6.80 22.70
C GLN A 40 -5.40 -6.64 21.77
N ASP A 41 -6.54 -7.18 22.20
CA ASP A 41 -7.84 -6.89 21.60
C ASP A 41 -8.24 -5.46 22.02
N ILE A 42 -8.22 -4.53 21.07
CA ILE A 42 -8.43 -3.09 21.31
C ILE A 42 -9.88 -2.65 21.09
N GLY A 43 -10.69 -3.52 20.49
CA GLY A 43 -12.13 -3.33 20.30
C GLY A 43 -12.69 -4.23 19.20
N LEU A 44 -13.89 -3.90 18.76
CA LEU A 44 -14.65 -4.67 17.79
C LEU A 44 -15.09 -3.76 16.63
N SER A 45 -15.08 -4.31 15.43
CA SER A 45 -15.73 -3.75 14.24
C SER A 45 -17.26 -3.79 14.34
N ILE A 46 -17.94 -3.25 13.31
CA ILE A 46 -19.41 -3.26 13.21
C ILE A 46 -19.98 -4.68 13.33
N GLN A 47 -19.43 -5.65 12.58
CA GLN A 47 -19.88 -7.05 12.62
C GLN A 47 -19.27 -7.84 13.78
N LYS A 48 -18.71 -7.16 14.77
CA LYS A 48 -18.14 -7.76 15.98
C LYS A 48 -16.90 -8.64 15.74
N ASN A 49 -16.20 -8.44 14.62
CA ASN A 49 -14.87 -9.01 14.43
C ASN A 49 -13.85 -8.20 15.26
N THR A 50 -12.98 -8.91 15.97
CA THR A 50 -11.95 -8.31 16.82
C THR A 50 -10.96 -7.47 16.03
N ILE A 51 -10.55 -6.33 16.59
CA ILE A 51 -9.43 -5.54 16.10
C ILE A 51 -8.32 -5.66 17.13
N GLN A 52 -7.11 -5.99 16.68
CA GLN A 52 -5.96 -6.24 17.53
C GLN A 52 -4.86 -5.20 17.30
N SER A 53 -4.22 -4.76 18.39
CA SER A 53 -2.95 -4.04 18.33
C SER A 53 -1.80 -4.93 18.79
N ILE A 54 -0.60 -4.61 18.33
CA ILE A 54 0.64 -5.25 18.75
C ILE A 54 1.58 -4.14 19.20
N THR A 55 1.91 -4.13 20.50
CA THR A 55 2.81 -3.13 21.09
C THR A 55 4.11 -3.78 21.54
N PHE A 56 5.25 -3.20 21.19
CA PHE A 56 6.57 -3.74 21.52
C PHE A 56 7.67 -2.66 21.44
N GLY A 57 8.84 -2.96 22.02
CA GLY A 57 9.90 -1.97 22.24
C GLY A 57 9.67 -1.18 23.53
N THR A 58 10.70 -0.48 23.97
CA THR A 58 10.71 0.28 25.23
C THR A 58 11.28 1.68 25.07
N GLY A 59 11.70 2.03 23.85
CA GLY A 59 12.36 3.30 23.60
C GLY A 59 11.40 4.49 23.52
N PRO A 60 11.92 5.72 23.67
CA PRO A 60 11.11 6.92 23.77
C PRO A 60 10.42 7.32 22.45
N LYS A 61 10.91 6.85 21.28
CA LYS A 61 10.33 7.21 19.98
C LYS A 61 9.12 6.33 19.67
N ARG A 62 7.91 6.88 19.80
CA ARG A 62 6.65 6.15 19.60
C ARG A 62 6.22 6.19 18.13
N ILE A 63 6.04 5.03 17.51
CA ILE A 63 5.64 4.91 16.10
C ILE A 63 4.34 4.10 16.01
N LEU A 64 3.29 4.72 15.47
CA LEU A 64 2.00 4.09 15.21
C LEU A 64 1.92 3.68 13.74
N MET A 65 1.57 2.42 13.47
CA MET A 65 1.34 1.92 12.11
C MET A 65 -0.02 1.24 12.03
N TRP A 66 -0.75 1.46 10.94
CA TRP A 66 -1.99 0.73 10.68
C TRP A 66 -2.12 0.39 9.20
N SER A 67 -2.66 -0.79 8.93
CA SER A 67 -2.90 -1.32 7.58
C SER A 67 -4.31 -1.88 7.46
N GLN A 68 -4.72 -2.15 6.22
CA GLN A 68 -6.06 -2.65 5.90
C GLN A 68 -7.19 -1.83 6.55
N MET A 69 -7.07 -0.49 6.55
CA MET A 69 -8.24 0.37 6.82
C MET A 69 -9.23 0.30 5.66
N HIS A 70 -8.71 0.11 4.46
CA HIS A 70 -9.45 -0.47 3.36
C HIS A 70 -9.23 -1.98 3.35
N GLY A 71 -10.29 -2.74 3.43
CA GLY A 71 -10.22 -4.18 3.66
C GLY A 71 -9.51 -4.97 2.55
N ASN A 72 -9.59 -4.51 1.31
CA ASN A 72 -8.99 -5.15 0.14
C ASN A 72 -7.53 -4.76 -0.14
N GLU A 73 -6.86 -4.06 0.79
CA GLU A 73 -5.50 -3.53 0.64
C GLU A 73 -4.52 -4.27 1.57
N ALA A 74 -4.28 -5.55 1.31
CA ALA A 74 -3.53 -6.44 2.20
C ALA A 74 -2.01 -6.42 2.02
N THR A 75 -1.47 -5.74 1.00
CA THR A 75 -0.03 -5.83 0.69
C THR A 75 0.82 -5.31 1.83
N THR A 76 0.42 -4.18 2.40
CA THR A 76 1.15 -3.55 3.49
C THR A 76 0.99 -4.29 4.83
N THR A 77 -0.15 -4.94 5.07
CA THR A 77 -0.32 -5.86 6.22
C THR A 77 0.73 -6.97 6.17
N LYS A 78 0.95 -7.58 5.00
CA LYS A 78 2.00 -8.59 4.84
C LYS A 78 3.40 -8.04 5.15
N ALA A 79 3.69 -6.79 4.76
CA ALA A 79 4.96 -6.13 5.07
C ALA A 79 5.12 -5.80 6.56
N VAL A 80 4.03 -5.47 7.25
CA VAL A 80 4.01 -5.31 8.73
C VAL A 80 4.34 -6.63 9.41
N LEU A 81 3.79 -7.76 8.94
CA LEU A 81 4.13 -9.07 9.49
C LEU A 81 5.59 -9.45 9.23
N ASP A 82 6.14 -9.11 8.06
CA ASP A 82 7.57 -9.26 7.78
C ASP A 82 8.43 -8.42 8.72
N PHE A 83 8.00 -7.18 9.03
CA PHE A 83 8.69 -6.36 10.02
C PHE A 83 8.70 -7.01 11.40
N LEU A 84 7.55 -7.53 11.87
CA LEU A 84 7.48 -8.29 13.13
C LEU A 84 8.41 -9.51 13.10
N ASN A 85 8.47 -10.23 11.97
CA ASN A 85 9.37 -11.38 11.81
C ASN A 85 10.85 -10.95 11.80
N CYS A 86 11.19 -9.80 11.21
CA CYS A 86 12.54 -9.23 11.25
C CYS A 86 12.98 -8.97 12.70
N ILE A 87 12.09 -8.37 13.49
CA ILE A 87 12.34 -8.09 14.91
C ILE A 87 12.47 -9.40 15.70
N GLN A 88 11.59 -10.39 15.48
CA GLN A 88 11.67 -11.65 16.21
C GLN A 88 12.97 -12.43 15.93
N LEU A 89 13.44 -12.38 14.69
CA LEU A 89 14.69 -13.02 14.25
C LEU A 89 15.95 -12.23 14.62
N GLN A 90 15.80 -11.06 15.26
CA GLN A 90 16.89 -10.16 15.63
C GLN A 90 17.76 -9.73 14.44
N ILE A 91 17.14 -9.51 13.28
CA ILE A 91 17.82 -9.11 12.04
C ILE A 91 17.88 -7.57 11.96
N ASP A 92 18.91 -7.05 11.29
CA ASP A 92 19.07 -5.62 10.95
C ASP A 92 19.03 -4.66 12.16
N GLY A 93 19.70 -5.04 13.25
CA GLY A 93 19.80 -4.18 14.45
C GLY A 93 18.50 -4.09 15.26
N ALA A 94 17.58 -5.06 15.12
CA ALA A 94 16.32 -5.12 15.84
C ALA A 94 16.42 -4.78 17.35
N SER A 95 17.42 -5.31 18.07
CA SER A 95 17.58 -5.02 19.51
C SER A 95 17.75 -3.53 19.76
N ARG A 96 18.55 -2.84 18.94
CA ARG A 96 18.76 -1.39 19.03
C ARG A 96 17.48 -0.63 18.69
N LEU A 97 16.73 -1.08 17.69
CA LEU A 97 15.45 -0.47 17.34
C LEU A 97 14.46 -0.56 18.51
N LEU A 98 14.42 -1.69 19.24
CA LEU A 98 13.54 -1.87 20.41
C LEU A 98 13.94 -0.99 21.60
N GLU A 99 15.23 -0.68 21.78
CA GLU A 99 15.71 0.22 22.82
C GLU A 99 15.37 1.69 22.55
N VAL A 100 15.29 2.08 21.27
CA VAL A 100 15.11 3.48 20.86
C VAL A 100 13.67 3.81 20.49
N CYS A 101 12.94 2.82 19.98
CA CYS A 101 11.57 2.98 19.53
C CYS A 101 10.61 2.10 20.35
N THR A 102 9.39 2.61 20.52
CA THR A 102 8.23 1.81 20.91
C THR A 102 7.26 1.81 19.73
N PHE A 103 6.83 0.64 19.31
CA PHE A 103 5.92 0.45 18.18
C PHE A 103 4.54 0.08 18.68
N LYS A 104 3.50 0.65 18.05
CA LYS A 104 2.14 0.14 18.11
C LYS A 104 1.66 -0.10 16.69
N MET A 105 1.24 -1.33 16.40
CA MET A 105 0.80 -1.73 15.07
C MET A 105 -0.63 -2.26 15.12
N ILE A 106 -1.48 -1.85 14.17
CA ILE A 106 -2.82 -2.40 13.94
C ILE A 106 -2.81 -3.07 12.57
N PRO A 107 -2.53 -4.39 12.47
CA PRO A 107 -2.35 -5.06 11.18
C PRO A 107 -3.59 -5.05 10.28
N ILE A 108 -4.79 -5.11 10.89
CA ILE A 108 -6.07 -5.08 10.16
C ILE A 108 -7.01 -4.18 10.94
N LEU A 109 -7.16 -2.93 10.49
CA LEU A 109 -8.08 -1.97 11.12
C LEU A 109 -9.54 -2.23 10.75
N ASN A 110 -9.80 -2.64 9.51
CA ASN A 110 -11.14 -2.93 9.00
C ASN A 110 -11.32 -4.44 8.73
N PRO A 111 -11.49 -5.27 9.78
CA PRO A 111 -11.62 -6.72 9.60
C PRO A 111 -12.90 -7.10 8.83
N ASP A 112 -13.95 -6.30 8.91
CA ASP A 112 -15.20 -6.50 8.17
C ASP A 112 -14.96 -6.35 6.66
N GLY A 113 -14.35 -5.24 6.26
CA GLY A 113 -13.97 -5.02 4.87
C GLY A 113 -12.96 -6.06 4.40
N ALA A 114 -12.03 -6.48 5.25
CA ALA A 114 -11.04 -7.50 4.91
C ALA A 114 -11.71 -8.83 4.55
N LYS A 115 -12.67 -9.28 5.38
CA LYS A 115 -13.46 -10.50 5.14
C LYS A 115 -14.36 -10.40 3.92
N ALA A 116 -14.94 -9.23 3.67
CA ALA A 116 -15.76 -8.97 2.48
C ALA A 116 -14.94 -8.66 1.21
N TYR A 117 -13.63 -8.48 1.34
CA TYR A 117 -12.73 -7.95 0.32
C TYR A 117 -13.23 -6.63 -0.30
N THR A 118 -13.63 -5.70 0.55
CA THR A 118 -14.13 -4.37 0.16
C THR A 118 -13.22 -3.26 0.67
N ARG A 119 -13.20 -2.15 -0.06
CA ARG A 119 -12.53 -0.91 0.39
C ARG A 119 -13.17 -0.34 1.66
N VAL A 120 -14.49 -0.37 1.71
CA VAL A 120 -15.29 0.23 2.79
C VAL A 120 -15.53 -0.78 3.93
N ASN A 121 -15.91 -0.29 5.10
CA ASN A 121 -16.33 -1.15 6.22
C ASN A 121 -17.74 -1.75 6.00
N ALA A 122 -18.28 -2.47 6.99
CA ALA A 122 -19.58 -3.13 6.88
C ALA A 122 -20.77 -2.19 6.65
N ASN A 123 -20.65 -0.90 7.00
CA ASN A 123 -21.68 0.11 6.76
C ASN A 123 -21.53 0.81 5.39
N GLY A 124 -20.55 0.41 4.58
CA GLY A 124 -20.26 1.07 3.31
C GLY A 124 -19.49 2.38 3.44
N VAL A 125 -18.90 2.66 4.62
CA VAL A 125 -18.14 3.89 4.86
C VAL A 125 -16.65 3.69 4.56
N ASP A 126 -16.06 4.64 3.83
CA ASP A 126 -14.62 4.74 3.66
C ASP A 126 -14.03 5.33 4.95
N LEU A 127 -13.35 4.49 5.74
CA LEU A 127 -12.74 4.91 7.01
C LEU A 127 -11.70 6.02 6.82
N ASN A 128 -11.09 6.13 5.63
CA ASN A 128 -10.17 7.21 5.29
C ASN A 128 -10.91 8.47 4.81
N ARG A 129 -12.21 8.59 5.11
CA ARG A 129 -13.03 9.78 4.96
C ARG A 129 -13.83 10.08 6.23
N ASP A 130 -13.51 9.43 7.34
CA ASP A 130 -14.28 9.49 8.59
C ASP A 130 -13.43 9.98 9.79
N ALA A 131 -12.29 10.64 9.52
CA ALA A 131 -11.34 11.04 10.57
C ALA A 131 -11.84 12.19 11.47
N GLN A 132 -12.83 12.97 11.00
CA GLN A 132 -13.43 14.08 11.75
C GLN A 132 -14.75 13.68 12.40
N GLU A 133 -15.67 13.10 11.62
CA GLU A 133 -16.98 12.68 12.12
C GLU A 133 -16.87 11.50 13.10
N LEU A 134 -15.88 10.61 12.90
CA LEU A 134 -15.67 9.41 13.72
C LEU A 134 -16.96 8.60 13.87
N SER A 135 -17.71 8.49 12.78
CA SER A 135 -19.03 7.84 12.78
C SER A 135 -18.95 6.32 12.95
N GLN A 136 -17.80 5.72 12.63
CA GLN A 136 -17.59 4.28 12.65
C GLN A 136 -16.79 3.81 13.89
N PRO A 137 -17.07 2.62 14.44
CA PRO A 137 -16.33 2.09 15.59
C PRO A 137 -14.84 1.90 15.27
N GLU A 138 -14.49 1.53 14.03
CA GLU A 138 -13.10 1.39 13.60
C GLU A 138 -12.36 2.75 13.63
N SER A 139 -13.02 3.82 13.17
CA SER A 139 -12.48 5.19 13.18
C SER A 139 -12.29 5.70 14.61
N GLN A 140 -13.30 5.52 15.48
CA GLN A 140 -13.22 5.89 16.89
C GLN A 140 -12.10 5.13 17.61
N LEU A 141 -11.93 3.85 17.28
CA LEU A 141 -10.87 3.03 17.82
C LEU A 141 -9.49 3.55 17.42
N LEU A 142 -9.26 3.79 16.12
CA LEU A 142 -7.98 4.33 15.66
C LEU A 142 -7.66 5.67 16.33
N ARG A 143 -8.66 6.55 16.44
CA ARG A 143 -8.53 7.84 17.12
C ARG A 143 -8.14 7.67 18.58
N LYS A 144 -8.82 6.78 19.31
CA LYS A 144 -8.50 6.46 20.71
C LYS A 144 -7.08 5.92 20.86
N GLU A 145 -6.66 5.00 19.99
CA GLU A 145 -5.31 4.43 20.04
C GLU A 145 -4.24 5.49 19.75
N TYR A 146 -4.49 6.39 18.79
CA TYR A 146 -3.64 7.54 18.52
C TYR A 146 -3.51 8.45 19.73
N GLU A 147 -4.61 8.83 20.37
CA GLU A 147 -4.61 9.72 21.54
C GLU A 147 -3.93 9.09 22.76
N GLN A 148 -4.20 7.81 23.04
CA GLN A 148 -3.63 7.11 24.18
C GLN A 148 -2.16 6.76 24.00
N PHE A 149 -1.76 6.38 22.80
CA PHE A 149 -0.37 6.07 22.50
C PHE A 149 0.47 7.33 22.28
N ALA A 150 -0.16 8.44 21.91
CA ALA A 150 0.48 9.74 21.61
C ALA A 150 1.73 9.57 20.73
N PRO A 151 1.61 9.02 19.50
CA PRO A 151 2.77 8.72 18.67
C PRO A 151 3.57 9.97 18.31
N HIS A 152 4.88 9.79 18.11
CA HIS A 152 5.72 10.81 17.49
C HIS A 152 5.74 10.69 15.96
N TYR A 153 5.42 9.51 15.43
CA TYR A 153 5.37 9.24 13.99
C TYR A 153 4.22 8.28 13.67
N CYS A 154 3.59 8.46 12.51
CA CYS A 154 2.48 7.66 12.03
C CYS A 154 2.75 7.14 10.61
N PHE A 155 2.54 5.83 10.38
CA PHE A 155 2.56 5.25 9.04
C PHE A 155 1.17 4.74 8.67
N ASN A 156 0.59 5.37 7.64
CA ASN A 156 -0.68 5.01 7.05
C ASN A 156 -0.43 4.09 5.85
N LEU A 157 -0.87 2.84 5.93
CA LEU A 157 -0.42 1.79 5.01
C LEU A 157 -1.54 1.31 4.08
N HIS A 158 -1.40 1.60 2.79
CA HIS A 158 -2.39 1.37 1.73
C HIS A 158 -1.85 0.59 0.53
N ASP A 159 -2.76 0.15 -0.33
CA ASP A 159 -2.46 -0.35 -1.68
C ASP A 159 -3.00 0.60 -2.74
N GLN A 160 -2.31 0.67 -3.88
CA GLN A 160 -2.80 1.36 -5.07
C GLN A 160 -3.02 0.40 -6.25
N ARG A 161 -3.92 0.83 -7.13
CA ARG A 161 -4.37 0.08 -8.31
C ARG A 161 -3.25 -0.09 -9.35
N THR A 162 -3.43 -1.05 -10.25
CA THR A 162 -2.48 -1.33 -11.35
C THR A 162 -2.37 -0.22 -12.40
N ILE A 163 -3.27 0.77 -12.37
CA ILE A 163 -3.31 1.88 -13.34
C ILE A 163 -2.21 2.92 -13.15
N PHE A 164 -1.52 2.90 -12.00
CA PHE A 164 -0.58 3.96 -11.63
C PHE A 164 0.82 3.77 -12.22
N ASN A 165 1.40 4.86 -12.70
CA ASN A 165 2.76 4.95 -13.23
C ASN A 165 3.51 6.17 -12.69
N VAL A 166 4.84 6.15 -12.76
CA VAL A 166 5.69 7.24 -12.26
C VAL A 166 5.87 8.30 -13.35
N GLY A 167 5.46 9.55 -13.08
CA GLY A 167 5.56 10.66 -14.01
C GLY A 167 4.94 10.35 -15.38
N ASP A 168 5.59 10.76 -16.46
CA ASP A 168 5.21 10.42 -17.84
C ASP A 168 5.86 9.12 -18.35
N THR A 169 6.42 8.30 -17.46
CA THR A 169 7.19 7.12 -17.85
C THR A 169 6.31 5.87 -18.03
N LYS A 170 6.83 4.89 -18.78
CA LYS A 170 6.26 3.54 -18.90
C LYS A 170 6.62 2.62 -17.72
N LEU A 171 7.05 3.18 -16.59
CA LEU A 171 7.39 2.42 -15.39
C LEU A 171 6.19 2.45 -14.43
N PRO A 172 5.71 1.28 -13.97
CA PRO A 172 4.61 1.25 -13.02
C PRO A 172 5.09 1.79 -11.67
N ALA A 173 4.20 2.48 -10.98
CA ALA A 173 4.47 2.97 -9.63
C ALA A 173 4.35 1.77 -8.67
N ALA A 174 5.46 1.07 -8.44
CA ALA A 174 5.51 -0.10 -7.57
C ALA A 174 5.32 0.31 -6.11
N VAL A 175 5.91 1.45 -5.72
CA VAL A 175 5.66 2.08 -4.43
C VAL A 175 5.32 3.55 -4.67
N SER A 176 4.42 4.10 -3.88
CA SER A 176 4.24 5.55 -3.84
C SER A 176 4.11 6.03 -2.41
N PHE A 177 4.50 7.28 -2.20
CA PHE A 177 4.46 7.90 -0.89
C PHE A 177 3.74 9.23 -0.92
N LEU A 178 3.21 9.63 0.23
CA LEU A 178 2.65 10.95 0.42
C LEU A 178 3.01 11.45 1.82
N ALA A 179 3.49 12.70 1.88
CA ALA A 179 3.49 13.51 3.09
C ALA A 179 2.16 14.30 3.09
N PRO A 180 1.14 13.84 3.85
CA PRO A 180 -0.20 14.42 3.81
C PRO A 180 -0.17 15.93 3.99
N ALA A 181 -1.12 16.63 3.37
CA ALA A 181 -1.26 18.06 3.59
C ALA A 181 -1.78 18.32 5.01
N PHE A 182 -1.28 19.38 5.66
CA PHE A 182 -1.79 19.79 6.97
C PHE A 182 -2.80 20.94 6.88
N ASP A 183 -2.89 21.60 5.72
CA ASP A 183 -3.83 22.69 5.46
C ASP A 183 -4.19 22.77 3.96
N VAL A 184 -5.19 23.60 3.65
CA VAL A 184 -5.67 23.83 2.28
C VAL A 184 -4.56 24.35 1.35
N GLY A 185 -3.64 25.15 1.89
CA GLY A 185 -2.51 25.72 1.15
C GLY A 185 -1.42 24.72 0.81
N ARG A 186 -1.47 23.50 1.38
CA ARG A 186 -0.41 22.50 1.28
C ARG A 186 0.93 23.10 1.72
N ASN A 187 0.91 23.89 2.79
CA ASN A 187 2.12 24.45 3.36
C ASN A 187 3.01 23.34 3.96
N ILE A 188 4.25 23.67 4.30
CA ILE A 188 5.19 22.76 4.97
C ILE A 188 5.22 23.14 6.46
N SER A 189 4.48 22.40 7.29
CA SER A 189 4.64 22.44 8.74
C SER A 189 5.90 21.67 9.16
N SER A 190 6.36 21.84 10.40
CA SER A 190 7.46 21.04 10.95
C SER A 190 7.17 19.54 10.93
N SER A 191 5.93 19.14 11.23
CA SER A 191 5.52 17.74 11.13
C SER A 191 5.59 17.23 9.68
N ARG A 192 5.23 18.07 8.70
CA ARG A 192 5.17 17.66 7.29
C ARG A 192 6.55 17.61 6.68
N GLU A 193 7.43 18.52 7.06
CA GLU A 193 8.85 18.49 6.72
C GLU A 193 9.47 17.14 7.13
N ILE A 194 9.25 16.70 8.38
CA ILE A 194 9.75 15.40 8.84
C ILE A 194 9.21 14.25 7.98
N SER A 195 7.92 14.24 7.63
CA SER A 195 7.35 13.25 6.71
C SER A 195 8.02 13.28 5.33
N MET A 196 8.30 14.46 4.78
CA MET A 196 9.00 14.61 3.50
C MET A 196 10.43 14.06 3.59
N LEU A 197 11.17 14.32 4.67
CA LEU A 197 12.52 13.79 4.88
C LEU A 197 12.54 12.27 5.01
N LEU A 198 11.55 11.68 5.71
CA LEU A 198 11.39 10.22 5.77
C LEU A 198 11.14 9.62 4.39
N ILE A 199 10.27 10.24 3.59
CA ILE A 199 9.98 9.79 2.23
C ILE A 199 11.21 9.92 1.33
N ALA A 200 11.97 11.02 1.44
CA ALA A 200 13.23 11.19 0.72
C ALA A 200 14.22 10.05 1.04
N ALA A 201 14.31 9.65 2.30
CA ALA A 201 15.14 8.53 2.73
C ALA A 201 14.69 7.19 2.13
N MET A 202 13.40 6.89 2.25
CA MET A 202 12.82 5.66 1.69
C MET A 202 12.99 5.61 0.17
N ASN A 203 12.73 6.72 -0.54
CA ASN A 203 12.96 6.82 -1.97
C ASN A 203 14.43 6.56 -2.30
N LYS A 204 15.38 7.23 -1.64
CA LYS A 204 16.82 7.01 -1.88
C LYS A 204 17.22 5.54 -1.73
N THR A 205 16.69 4.84 -0.73
CA THR A 205 16.89 3.40 -0.57
C THR A 205 16.30 2.63 -1.74
N LEU A 206 15.02 2.86 -2.06
CA LEU A 206 14.30 2.10 -3.09
C LEU A 206 14.82 2.35 -4.51
N GLN A 207 15.38 3.52 -4.82
CA GLN A 207 15.97 3.79 -6.13
C GLN A 207 17.17 2.87 -6.43
N ASN A 208 17.82 2.28 -5.42
CA ASN A 208 18.88 1.29 -5.64
C ASN A 208 18.34 -0.10 -6.03
N ILE A 209 17.03 -0.32 -5.92
CA ILE A 209 16.39 -1.63 -6.08
C ILE A 209 15.38 -1.61 -7.22
N ILE A 210 14.54 -0.57 -7.27
CA ILE A 210 13.48 -0.35 -8.24
C ILE A 210 13.59 1.06 -8.85
N PRO A 211 14.70 1.37 -9.56
CA PRO A 211 14.97 2.70 -10.09
C PRO A 211 13.81 3.20 -10.98
N GLY A 212 13.34 4.41 -10.70
CA GLY A 212 12.25 5.06 -11.44
C GLY A 212 10.84 4.50 -11.17
N GLN A 213 10.66 3.60 -10.20
CA GLN A 213 9.36 2.98 -9.87
C GLN A 213 8.78 3.43 -8.52
N VAL A 214 9.31 4.52 -7.96
CA VAL A 214 8.79 5.20 -6.76
C VAL A 214 8.19 6.52 -7.20
N GLY A 215 6.93 6.76 -6.83
CA GLY A 215 6.21 8.00 -7.14
C GLY A 215 5.64 8.71 -5.92
N ARG A 216 5.10 9.92 -6.10
CA ARG A 216 4.29 10.62 -5.11
C ARG A 216 2.81 10.48 -5.39
N TYR A 217 2.03 10.22 -4.35
CA TYR A 217 0.59 10.25 -4.43
C TYR A 217 0.06 11.69 -4.33
N ASP A 218 -1.15 11.93 -4.86
CA ASP A 218 -1.78 13.26 -4.82
C ASP A 218 -1.93 13.76 -3.38
N ASP A 219 -1.49 15.00 -3.13
CA ASP A 219 -1.49 15.65 -1.82
C ASP A 219 -2.66 16.63 -1.64
N GLY A 220 -3.78 16.38 -2.36
CA GLY A 220 -5.01 17.13 -2.20
C GLY A 220 -5.52 17.09 -0.75
N PHE A 221 -5.52 18.26 -0.10
CA PHE A 221 -5.94 18.38 1.30
C PHE A 221 -7.40 17.96 1.49
N ASN A 222 -7.62 17.05 2.42
CA ASN A 222 -8.92 16.64 2.90
C ASN A 222 -8.82 16.28 4.39
N PRO A 223 -9.35 17.11 5.31
CA PRO A 223 -9.23 16.86 6.75
C PRO A 223 -9.96 15.59 7.19
N ASN A 224 -10.86 15.04 6.36
CA ASN A 224 -11.55 13.78 6.64
C ASN A 224 -10.67 12.55 6.37
N CYS A 225 -9.55 12.70 5.66
CA CYS A 225 -8.52 11.67 5.55
C CYS A 225 -7.74 11.57 6.87
N VAL A 226 -7.45 10.33 7.29
CA VAL A 226 -6.73 10.09 8.56
C VAL A 226 -5.32 10.67 8.51
N GLY A 227 -4.64 10.54 7.36
CA GLY A 227 -3.30 11.10 7.15
C GLY A 227 -3.24 12.60 7.42
N ASP A 228 -4.10 13.36 6.75
CA ASP A 228 -4.24 14.80 6.91
C ASP A 228 -4.63 15.17 8.34
N ALA A 229 -5.60 14.45 8.96
CA ALA A 229 -6.05 14.72 10.32
C ALA A 229 -4.92 14.58 11.37
N PHE A 230 -4.06 13.58 11.25
CA PHE A 230 -2.91 13.41 12.15
C PHE A 230 -1.78 14.39 11.82
N GLN A 231 -1.60 14.73 10.55
CA GLN A 231 -0.66 15.77 10.14
C GLN A 231 -1.06 17.16 10.69
N MET A 232 -2.35 17.49 10.64
CA MET A 232 -2.97 18.68 11.25
C MET A 232 -2.78 18.71 12.76
N SER A 233 -2.75 17.54 13.39
CA SER A 233 -2.48 17.37 14.82
C SER A 233 -0.98 17.46 15.16
N ASN A 234 -0.17 17.94 14.22
CA ASN A 234 1.28 18.12 14.30
C ASN A 234 2.08 16.82 14.54
N THR A 235 1.54 15.67 14.10
CA THR A 235 2.26 14.39 14.13
C THR A 235 2.74 14.04 12.72
N PRO A 236 4.06 13.90 12.49
CA PRO A 236 4.59 13.40 11.23
C PRO A 236 3.89 12.12 10.78
N THR A 237 3.14 12.21 9.70
CA THR A 237 2.41 11.09 9.12
C THR A 237 2.92 10.82 7.71
N VAL A 238 3.21 9.56 7.39
CA VAL A 238 3.62 9.14 6.05
C VAL A 238 2.62 8.14 5.53
N LEU A 239 2.09 8.39 4.35
CA LEU A 239 1.23 7.46 3.64
C LEU A 239 2.07 6.62 2.67
N PHE A 240 1.85 5.31 2.69
CA PHE A 240 2.46 4.31 1.82
C PHE A 240 1.39 3.76 0.89
N GLU A 241 1.70 3.67 -0.40
CA GLU A 241 0.86 3.03 -1.42
C GLU A 241 1.62 1.88 -2.07
N ALA A 242 1.19 0.65 -1.80
CA ALA A 242 1.70 -0.55 -2.44
C ALA A 242 1.06 -0.75 -3.83
N GLY A 243 1.80 -0.41 -4.88
CA GLY A 243 1.34 -0.46 -6.26
C GLY A 243 1.73 -1.71 -7.01
N HIS A 244 1.76 -1.63 -8.35
CA HIS A 244 2.10 -2.79 -9.19
C HIS A 244 3.57 -2.82 -9.56
N PHE A 245 4.20 -3.95 -9.29
CA PHE A 245 5.46 -4.34 -9.90
C PHE A 245 5.19 -5.34 -11.03
N TYR A 246 6.06 -5.37 -12.05
CA TYR A 246 5.86 -6.18 -13.25
C TYR A 246 5.52 -7.64 -12.94
N ASN A 247 4.40 -8.12 -13.48
CA ASN A 247 3.85 -9.47 -13.27
C ASN A 247 3.54 -9.83 -11.80
N ASP A 248 3.51 -8.85 -10.90
CA ASP A 248 3.31 -9.03 -9.45
C ASP A 248 1.85 -8.73 -9.04
N TYR A 249 0.89 -9.43 -9.66
CA TYR A 249 -0.54 -9.27 -9.33
C TYR A 249 -0.88 -9.73 -7.90
N LYS A 250 -0.10 -10.66 -7.36
CA LYS A 250 -0.20 -11.12 -5.97
C LYS A 250 0.46 -10.18 -4.96
N ARG A 251 1.20 -9.16 -5.43
CA ARG A 251 1.87 -8.16 -4.59
C ARG A 251 2.89 -8.76 -3.61
N GLU A 252 3.72 -9.68 -4.08
CA GLU A 252 4.77 -10.34 -3.30
C GLU A 252 6.12 -9.64 -3.42
N GLU A 253 6.45 -9.08 -4.58
CA GLU A 253 7.62 -8.21 -4.74
C GLU A 253 7.35 -6.84 -4.13
N THR A 254 6.15 -6.30 -4.36
CA THR A 254 5.76 -5.01 -3.79
C THR A 254 5.79 -5.03 -2.26
N ARG A 255 5.33 -6.12 -1.64
CA ARG A 255 5.45 -6.37 -0.20
C ARG A 255 6.88 -6.19 0.32
N LYS A 256 7.88 -6.71 -0.40
CA LYS A 256 9.30 -6.55 -0.07
C LYS A 256 9.71 -5.09 -0.05
N TYR A 257 9.32 -4.33 -1.07
CA TYR A 257 9.69 -2.92 -1.18
C TYR A 257 9.04 -2.09 -0.06
N ILE A 258 7.79 -2.38 0.32
CA ILE A 258 7.16 -1.76 1.48
C ILE A 258 7.90 -2.11 2.77
N PHE A 259 8.25 -3.38 2.98
CA PHE A 259 9.03 -3.79 4.14
C PHE A 259 10.38 -3.05 4.24
N LEU A 260 11.12 -2.95 3.13
CA LEU A 260 12.40 -2.24 3.08
C LEU A 260 12.24 -0.73 3.32
N ALA A 261 11.15 -0.14 2.83
CA ALA A 261 10.81 1.25 3.09
C ALA A 261 10.49 1.49 4.58
N LEU A 262 9.67 0.63 5.19
CA LEU A 262 9.38 0.67 6.64
C LEU A 262 10.65 0.59 7.46
N LEU A 263 11.52 -0.39 7.16
CA LEU A 263 12.79 -0.57 7.85
C LEU A 263 13.70 0.65 7.71
N THR A 264 13.77 1.23 6.50
CA THR A 264 14.52 2.47 6.25
C THR A 264 14.00 3.63 7.10
N ALA A 265 12.69 3.88 7.09
CA ALA A 265 12.10 4.98 7.86
C ALA A 265 12.33 4.79 9.36
N VAL A 266 12.19 3.56 9.87
CA VAL A 266 12.43 3.25 11.28
C VAL A 266 13.89 3.48 11.68
N HIS A 267 14.86 3.12 10.84
CA HIS A 267 16.27 3.44 11.11
C HIS A 267 16.55 4.93 11.11
N VAL A 268 16.01 5.68 10.15
CA VAL A 268 16.15 7.15 10.13
C VAL A 268 15.59 7.78 11.41
N ILE A 269 14.41 7.31 11.85
CA ILE A 269 13.81 7.75 13.11
C ILE A 269 14.70 7.36 14.29
N ALA A 270 15.16 6.10 14.37
CA ALA A 270 15.94 5.61 15.50
C ALA A 270 17.27 6.35 15.65
N GLU A 271 17.96 6.61 14.53
CA GLU A 271 19.30 7.18 14.50
C GLU A 271 19.32 8.71 14.38
N ASP A 272 18.16 9.36 14.25
CA ASP A 272 18.02 10.82 14.03
C ASP A 272 18.81 11.34 12.81
N THR A 273 18.85 10.56 11.73
CA THR A 273 19.66 10.87 10.53
C THR A 273 18.94 11.74 9.50
N PHE A 274 17.87 12.44 9.90
CA PHE A 274 17.05 13.32 9.05
C PHE A 274 17.86 14.35 8.25
N ASN A 275 18.93 14.89 8.84
CA ASN A 275 19.82 15.88 8.22
C ASN A 275 20.58 15.36 6.99
N SER A 276 20.50 14.06 6.69
CA SER A 276 21.07 13.44 5.49
C SER A 276 20.19 13.59 4.24
N TYR A 277 19.02 14.21 4.40
CA TYR A 277 17.98 14.34 3.38
C TYR A 277 17.44 15.76 3.35
N THR A 278 16.88 16.16 2.21
CA THR A 278 16.35 17.50 2.00
C THR A 278 14.93 17.46 1.46
N ILE A 279 14.20 18.56 1.63
CA ILE A 279 12.88 18.75 0.98
C ILE A 279 13.02 18.66 -0.55
N ALA A 280 14.15 19.09 -1.11
CA ALA A 280 14.42 18.95 -2.54
C ALA A 280 14.47 17.48 -3.00
N ASP A 281 15.05 16.59 -2.19
CA ASP A 281 15.06 15.14 -2.48
C ASP A 281 13.63 14.56 -2.55
N TYR A 282 12.73 15.02 -1.68
CA TYR A 282 11.31 14.68 -1.73
C TYR A 282 10.63 15.27 -2.98
N ASN A 283 10.88 16.56 -3.26
CA ASN A 283 10.24 17.26 -4.39
C ASN A 283 10.67 16.73 -5.77
N ASN A 284 11.83 16.09 -5.85
CA ASN A 284 12.33 15.46 -7.07
C ASN A 284 11.68 14.08 -7.34
N ILE A 285 10.90 13.53 -6.42
CA ILE A 285 10.14 12.30 -6.66
C ILE A 285 8.98 12.64 -7.62
N PRO A 286 8.87 11.99 -8.79
CA PRO A 286 7.80 12.30 -9.74
C PRO A 286 6.43 11.92 -9.17
N ASP A 287 5.40 12.68 -9.52
CA ASP A 287 4.02 12.35 -9.15
C ASP A 287 3.51 11.13 -9.93
N ASN A 288 2.51 10.46 -9.36
CA ASN A 288 1.82 9.37 -10.03
C ASN A 288 0.89 9.90 -11.13
N ASN A 289 0.84 9.19 -12.25
CA ASN A 289 -0.20 9.31 -13.26
C ASN A 289 -0.99 8.01 -13.39
N LYS A 290 -2.04 8.02 -14.21
CA LYS A 290 -2.94 6.88 -14.45
C LYS A 290 -2.87 6.40 -15.90
N PHE A 291 -1.66 6.23 -16.43
CA PHE A 291 -1.47 5.89 -17.85
C PHE A 291 -1.45 4.38 -18.14
N PHE A 292 -1.64 3.52 -17.14
CA PHE A 292 -1.62 2.07 -17.32
C PHE A 292 -3.01 1.43 -17.37
N CYS A 293 -3.10 0.36 -18.15
CA CYS A 293 -4.08 -0.71 -18.00
C CYS A 293 -3.39 -2.06 -17.77
N ASP A 294 -4.15 -3.11 -17.47
CA ASP A 294 -3.59 -4.45 -17.30
C ASP A 294 -3.23 -5.07 -18.66
N ILE A 295 -4.09 -4.90 -19.66
CA ILE A 295 -3.85 -5.43 -21.01
C ILE A 295 -4.22 -4.39 -22.06
N LEU A 296 -3.24 -4.02 -22.87
CA LEU A 296 -3.41 -3.16 -24.04
C LEU A 296 -3.49 -4.03 -25.29
N ILE A 297 -4.60 -3.97 -26.01
CA ILE A 297 -4.86 -4.80 -27.19
C ILE A 297 -4.87 -3.93 -28.43
N LYS A 298 -3.89 -4.10 -29.31
CA LYS A 298 -3.77 -3.41 -30.59
C LYS A 298 -4.50 -4.15 -31.70
N ASN A 299 -4.92 -3.41 -32.71
CA ASN A 299 -5.63 -3.89 -33.89
C ASN A 299 -6.91 -4.68 -33.59
N ALA A 300 -7.60 -4.40 -32.48
CA ALA A 300 -8.80 -5.14 -32.07
C ALA A 300 -9.94 -5.06 -33.11
N GLY A 301 -9.99 -3.99 -33.92
CA GLY A 301 -10.98 -3.83 -34.99
C GLY A 301 -10.89 -4.87 -36.12
N THR A 302 -9.82 -5.67 -36.19
CA THR A 302 -9.76 -6.81 -37.12
C THR A 302 -10.64 -7.97 -36.70
N ILE A 303 -11.15 -7.97 -35.46
CA ILE A 303 -11.96 -9.05 -34.88
C ILE A 303 -13.45 -8.75 -34.96
N ASP A 304 -13.86 -7.49 -34.71
CA ASP A 304 -15.28 -7.07 -34.69
C ASP A 304 -15.77 -6.49 -36.04
N GLY A 305 -14.90 -6.40 -37.05
CA GLY A 305 -15.24 -5.89 -38.39
C GLY A 305 -15.48 -4.38 -38.44
N THR A 306 -15.19 -3.63 -37.36
CA THR A 306 -15.42 -2.18 -37.31
C THR A 306 -14.33 -1.41 -38.06
N PRO A 307 -14.67 -0.44 -38.93
CA PRO A 307 -13.67 0.33 -39.68
C PRO A 307 -12.85 1.26 -38.76
N SER A 308 -11.61 0.86 -38.50
CA SER A 308 -10.39 1.69 -38.38
C SER A 308 -10.28 2.82 -37.33
N LYS A 309 -11.32 3.26 -36.61
CA LYS A 309 -11.21 4.47 -35.77
C LYS A 309 -10.92 4.27 -34.28
N THR A 310 -11.08 3.07 -33.73
CA THR A 310 -10.53 2.75 -32.39
C THR A 310 -9.87 1.37 -32.43
N ASN A 311 -8.66 1.31 -32.98
CA ASN A 311 -7.95 0.04 -33.14
C ASN A 311 -7.36 -0.52 -31.83
N THR A 312 -7.43 0.22 -30.73
CA THR A 312 -6.92 -0.21 -29.43
C THR A 312 -8.07 -0.42 -28.45
N ARG A 313 -7.99 -1.50 -27.67
CA ARG A 313 -8.87 -1.79 -26.53
C ARG A 313 -8.02 -1.94 -25.28
N TYR A 314 -8.56 -1.54 -24.14
CA TYR A 314 -7.86 -1.59 -22.86
C TYR A 314 -8.67 -2.42 -21.89
N VAL A 315 -7.99 -3.31 -21.18
CA VAL A 315 -8.59 -4.21 -20.20
C VAL A 315 -7.99 -3.92 -18.83
N LEU A 316 -8.86 -3.89 -17.82
CA LEU A 316 -8.49 -3.96 -16.42
C LEU A 316 -9.03 -5.25 -15.82
N TYR A 317 -8.27 -5.83 -14.90
CA TYR A 317 -8.76 -6.89 -14.05
C TYR A 317 -9.62 -6.30 -12.93
N LYS A 318 -10.82 -6.85 -12.80
CA LYS A 318 -11.61 -6.75 -11.58
C LYS A 318 -11.18 -7.87 -10.66
N GLU A 319 -10.79 -7.51 -9.45
CA GLU A 319 -10.52 -8.47 -8.39
C GLU A 319 -11.86 -8.96 -7.81
N VAL A 320 -12.05 -10.27 -7.77
CA VAL A 320 -13.28 -10.92 -7.27
C VAL A 320 -12.90 -11.98 -6.25
N LEU A 321 -13.53 -11.92 -5.08
CA LEU A 321 -13.37 -12.94 -4.05
C LEU A 321 -14.22 -14.16 -4.38
N GLU A 322 -13.56 -15.30 -4.60
CA GLU A 322 -14.19 -16.59 -4.92
C GLU A 322 -13.54 -17.69 -4.07
N ASN A 323 -14.34 -18.37 -3.25
CA ASN A 323 -13.87 -19.51 -2.43
C ASN A 323 -12.59 -19.20 -1.61
N GLY A 324 -12.54 -18.01 -1.00
CA GLY A 324 -11.39 -17.57 -0.18
C GLY A 324 -10.15 -17.15 -0.99
N ASN A 325 -10.26 -16.99 -2.31
CA ASN A 325 -9.17 -16.56 -3.18
C ASN A 325 -9.59 -15.38 -4.06
N ILE A 326 -8.63 -14.54 -4.47
CA ILE A 326 -8.89 -13.44 -5.41
C ILE A 326 -8.63 -13.93 -6.83
N SER A 327 -9.69 -13.96 -7.64
CA SER A 327 -9.60 -14.12 -9.09
C SER A 327 -9.54 -12.74 -9.77
N PHE A 328 -8.88 -12.69 -10.92
CA PHE A 328 -8.69 -11.49 -11.72
C PHE A 328 -9.54 -11.60 -12.99
N GLU A 329 -10.75 -11.04 -12.95
CA GLU A 329 -11.68 -11.09 -14.08
C GLU A 329 -11.39 -9.95 -15.06
N PRO A 330 -11.06 -10.22 -16.34
CA PRO A 330 -10.81 -9.17 -17.30
C PRO A 330 -12.10 -8.41 -17.64
N LYS A 331 -12.02 -7.08 -17.65
CA LYS A 331 -13.09 -6.17 -18.05
C LYS A 331 -12.57 -5.11 -19.00
N LEU A 332 -13.32 -4.83 -20.06
CA LEU A 332 -13.03 -3.69 -20.92
C LEU A 332 -13.20 -2.39 -20.15
N MET A 333 -12.23 -1.49 -20.32
CA MET A 333 -12.33 -0.13 -19.83
C MET A 333 -13.35 0.65 -20.65
N THR A 334 -14.05 1.58 -19.99
CA THR A 334 -14.91 2.54 -20.70
C THR A 334 -14.06 3.55 -21.49
N ALA A 335 -14.68 4.28 -22.41
CA ALA A 335 -13.99 5.35 -23.14
C ALA A 335 -13.47 6.45 -22.20
N GLU A 336 -14.20 6.73 -21.12
CA GLU A 336 -13.80 7.71 -20.11
C GLU A 336 -12.60 7.22 -19.28
N ASP A 337 -12.65 5.97 -18.80
CA ASP A 337 -11.56 5.40 -17.99
C ASP A 337 -10.27 5.25 -18.79
N SER A 338 -10.37 5.05 -20.11
CA SER A 338 -9.23 4.78 -20.98
C SER A 338 -8.66 6.01 -21.69
N LYS A 339 -9.24 7.19 -21.49
CA LYS A 339 -8.89 8.42 -22.22
C LYS A 339 -7.40 8.78 -22.15
N ASP A 340 -6.77 8.51 -21.00
CA ASP A 340 -5.38 8.85 -20.72
C ASP A 340 -4.44 7.63 -20.75
N VAL A 341 -4.96 6.43 -21.04
CA VAL A 341 -4.14 5.21 -21.04
C VAL A 341 -3.15 5.24 -22.20
N ARG A 342 -1.88 4.98 -21.88
CA ARG A 342 -0.76 4.94 -22.83
C ARG A 342 -0.05 3.59 -22.85
N PHE A 343 -0.14 2.83 -21.76
CA PHE A 343 0.65 1.63 -21.54
C PHE A 343 -0.21 0.47 -21.02
N GLY A 344 0.19 -0.76 -21.32
CA GLY A 344 -0.38 -1.96 -20.71
C GLY A 344 0.72 -2.76 -20.01
N HIS A 345 0.41 -3.36 -18.85
CA HIS A 345 1.31 -4.33 -18.21
C HIS A 345 1.62 -5.50 -19.16
N VAL A 346 0.61 -5.91 -19.92
CA VAL A 346 0.74 -6.80 -21.08
C VAL A 346 0.25 -6.07 -22.32
N THR A 347 0.97 -6.19 -23.44
CA THR A 347 0.51 -5.70 -24.74
C THR A 347 0.33 -6.87 -25.69
N LYS A 348 -0.80 -6.90 -26.40
CA LYS A 348 -1.17 -7.91 -27.39
C LYS A 348 -1.60 -7.27 -28.70
N ASP A 349 -1.33 -7.92 -29.82
CA ASP A 349 -1.69 -7.46 -31.16
C ASP A 349 -2.55 -8.50 -31.89
N CYS A 350 -3.80 -8.14 -32.21
CA CYS A 350 -4.74 -9.04 -32.89
C CYS A 350 -4.33 -9.43 -34.32
N LYS A 351 -3.29 -8.82 -34.91
CA LYS A 351 -2.71 -9.28 -36.19
C LYS A 351 -1.78 -10.47 -36.03
N MET A 352 -1.36 -10.78 -34.80
CA MET A 352 -0.44 -11.87 -34.49
C MET A 352 -1.24 -13.09 -34.01
N THR A 353 -1.07 -14.23 -34.68
CA THR A 353 -1.79 -15.48 -34.35
C THR A 353 -1.54 -15.93 -32.91
N GLU A 354 -0.31 -15.81 -32.42
CA GLU A 354 0.05 -16.19 -31.05
C GLU A 354 -0.66 -15.33 -29.99
N ASP A 355 -0.80 -14.03 -30.25
CA ASP A 355 -1.50 -13.13 -29.35
C ASP A 355 -3.01 -13.36 -29.37
N LEU A 356 -3.58 -13.69 -30.53
CA LEU A 356 -4.99 -14.10 -30.61
C LEU A 356 -5.26 -15.37 -29.81
N GLN A 357 -4.38 -16.37 -29.90
CA GLN A 357 -4.48 -17.58 -29.10
C GLN A 357 -4.39 -17.25 -27.61
N TRP A 358 -3.42 -16.43 -27.20
CA TRP A 358 -3.27 -16.00 -25.81
C TRP A 358 -4.52 -15.28 -25.30
N LEU A 359 -5.11 -14.37 -26.09
CA LEU A 359 -6.34 -13.67 -25.74
C LEU A 359 -7.53 -14.64 -25.60
N ALA A 360 -7.59 -15.70 -26.42
CA ALA A 360 -8.61 -16.73 -26.33
C ALA A 360 -8.46 -17.57 -25.05
N ASP A 361 -7.23 -18.05 -24.78
CA ASP A 361 -6.90 -18.89 -23.62
C ASP A 361 -7.17 -18.18 -22.29
N ASN A 362 -7.02 -16.85 -22.27
CA ASN A 362 -7.28 -16.01 -21.10
C ASN A 362 -8.71 -15.45 -21.06
N GLY A 363 -9.61 -15.89 -21.95
CA GLY A 363 -11.01 -15.48 -21.96
C GLY A 363 -11.24 -13.99 -22.26
N ILE A 364 -10.28 -13.33 -22.91
CA ILE A 364 -10.31 -11.90 -23.26
C ILE A 364 -10.84 -11.70 -24.68
N LEU A 365 -10.57 -12.64 -25.59
CA LEU A 365 -11.01 -12.52 -26.98
C LEU A 365 -12.53 -12.33 -27.11
N ARG A 366 -13.32 -12.94 -26.21
CA ARG A 366 -14.78 -12.76 -26.15
C ARG A 366 -15.23 -11.35 -25.76
N LEU A 367 -14.36 -10.56 -25.13
CA LEU A 367 -14.67 -9.20 -24.69
C LEU A 367 -14.57 -8.19 -25.84
N ILE A 368 -13.75 -8.48 -26.85
CA ILE A 368 -13.46 -7.60 -27.99
C ILE A 368 -14.10 -8.08 -29.29
N LYS A 369 -14.97 -9.10 -29.21
CA LYS A 369 -15.75 -9.62 -30.34
C LYS A 369 -17.05 -8.87 -30.54
#